data_AF-A0A974HBY3-F1
#
_entry.id   AF-A0A974HBY3-F1
#
_cell.length_a   1.000
_cell.length_b   1.000
_cell.length_c   1.000
_cell.angle_alpha   90.00
_cell.angle_beta   90.00
_cell.angle_gamma   90.00
#
_symmetry.space_group_name_H-M   'P 1'
#
loop_
_entity.id
_entity.type
_entity.pdbx_description
1 polymer ?
#
loop_
_entity_poly.entity_id
_entity_poly.type
_entity_poly.pdbx_seq_one_letter_code
_entity_poly.pdbx_strand_id
1 'polypeptide(L)'
;MDHNQGTFPCGTCNICPFVINTKIIVDRYGKVYHLRHWSNCNTAGVICMITCPCKLRYIGKTKRALKKLISEHLSCIKSTNTVMNKMQTQNLNRTEMETNKNKKSEPTWKTLLFTS
;
A
#
# COMPACT_ATOMS: atom_id res chain seq x y z
N MET A 1 -5.35 -12.53 28.84
CA MET A 1 -4.35 -11.95 27.91
C MET A 1 -4.79 -12.32 26.50
N ASP A 2 -5.23 -11.36 25.70
CA ASP A 2 -5.93 -11.61 24.44
C ASP A 2 -4.98 -12.06 23.34
N HIS A 3 -5.12 -13.31 22.89
CA HIS A 3 -4.23 -13.92 21.88
C HIS A 3 -4.44 -13.40 20.45
N ASN A 4 -5.42 -12.53 20.21
CA ASN A 4 -5.82 -12.06 18.88
C ASN A 4 -5.40 -10.63 18.53
N GLN A 5 -4.46 -10.02 19.22
CA GLN A 5 -4.00 -8.67 18.82
C GLN A 5 -3.14 -8.72 17.56
N GLY A 6 -3.34 -7.75 16.67
CA GLY A 6 -2.57 -7.62 15.44
C GLY A 6 -3.42 -7.43 14.21
N THR A 7 -2.79 -7.73 13.09
CA THR A 7 -3.32 -7.52 11.77
C THR A 7 -3.22 -8.80 10.98
N PHE A 8 -4.28 -9.15 10.27
CA PHE A 8 -4.36 -10.40 9.54
C PHE A 8 -5.08 -10.22 8.20
N PRO A 9 -4.67 -10.91 7.12
CA PRO A 9 -5.45 -10.97 5.90
C PRO A 9 -6.80 -11.67 6.18
N CYS A 10 -7.88 -11.26 5.51
CA CYS A 10 -9.19 -11.91 5.67
C CYS A 10 -9.33 -13.21 4.87
N GLY A 11 -8.31 -13.59 4.08
CA GLY A 11 -8.25 -14.82 3.29
C GLY A 11 -8.99 -14.80 1.96
N THR A 12 -9.98 -13.92 1.78
CA THR A 12 -10.93 -14.03 0.66
C THR A 12 -10.94 -12.84 -0.32
N CYS A 13 -10.30 -11.72 0.03
CA CYS A 13 -10.35 -10.53 -0.82
C CYS A 13 -9.06 -10.28 -1.61
N ASN A 14 -9.19 -9.59 -2.74
CA ASN A 14 -8.08 -9.14 -3.59
C ASN A 14 -7.09 -8.19 -2.89
N ILE A 15 -7.43 -7.68 -1.70
CA ILE A 15 -6.56 -6.85 -0.86
C ILE A 15 -5.67 -7.71 0.07
N CYS A 16 -6.00 -8.99 0.31
CA CYS A 16 -5.24 -9.86 1.21
C CYS A 16 -3.76 -10.05 0.87
N PRO A 17 -3.35 -10.18 -0.42
CA PRO A 17 -1.92 -10.28 -0.77
C PRO A 17 -1.10 -9.08 -0.30
N PHE A 18 -1.83 -7.99 -0.14
CA PHE A 18 -1.30 -6.76 0.34
C PHE A 18 -1.34 -6.83 1.85
N VAL A 19 -2.40 -7.18 2.54
CA VAL A 19 -2.34 -7.28 4.02
C VAL A 19 -1.22 -8.21 4.56
N ILE A 20 -0.33 -7.67 5.40
CA ILE A 20 0.77 -8.36 6.04
C ILE A 20 0.34 -8.65 7.47
N ASN A 21 0.57 -9.90 7.85
CA ASN A 21 0.34 -10.38 9.18
C ASN A 21 1.41 -9.82 10.15
N THR A 22 0.99 -9.03 11.13
CA THR A 22 1.90 -8.50 12.17
C THR A 22 1.17 -8.23 13.47
N LYS A 23 1.95 -8.16 14.55
CA LYS A 23 1.53 -7.61 15.85
C LYS A 23 2.26 -6.31 16.21
N ILE A 24 3.20 -5.86 15.38
CA ILE A 24 4.06 -4.71 15.65
C ILE A 24 4.26 -3.80 14.44
N ILE A 25 4.39 -2.50 14.68
CA ILE A 25 4.96 -1.51 13.74
C ILE A 25 6.30 -1.07 14.25
N VAL A 26 7.18 -0.73 13.32
CA VAL A 26 8.38 0.04 13.60
C VAL A 26 8.29 1.37 12.86
N ASP A 27 8.44 2.47 13.58
CA ASP A 27 8.45 3.81 12.98
C ASP A 27 9.78 4.13 12.29
N ARG A 28 9.93 5.38 11.82
CA ARG A 28 11.14 5.83 11.13
C ARG A 28 12.38 5.94 12.03
N TYR A 29 12.21 5.98 13.35
CA TYR A 29 13.27 6.09 14.34
C TYR A 29 13.59 4.74 15.02
N GLY A 30 12.94 3.65 14.60
CA GLY A 30 13.14 2.33 15.17
C GLY A 30 12.28 2.06 16.41
N LYS A 31 11.35 2.96 16.78
CA LYS A 31 10.46 2.71 17.91
C LYS A 31 9.39 1.69 17.53
N VAL A 32 9.22 0.70 18.41
CA VAL A 32 8.28 -0.40 18.23
C VAL A 32 6.93 -0.04 18.86
N TYR A 33 5.86 -0.28 18.11
CA TYR A 33 4.49 -0.10 18.56
C TYR A 33 3.75 -1.43 18.49
N HIS A 34 3.28 -1.93 19.64
CA HIS A 34 2.47 -3.13 19.70
C HIS A 34 1.01 -2.82 19.36
N LEU A 35 0.46 -3.61 18.44
CA LEU A 35 -0.96 -3.57 18.10
C LEU A 35 -1.78 -4.05 19.27
N ARG A 36 -2.81 -3.27 19.62
CA ARG A 36 -3.69 -3.56 20.76
C ARG A 36 -5.02 -4.19 20.36
N HIS A 37 -5.41 -4.08 19.10
CA HIS A 37 -6.65 -4.66 18.61
C HIS A 37 -6.39 -5.60 17.44
N TRP A 38 -7.34 -6.51 17.23
CA TRP A 38 -7.38 -7.36 16.05
C TRP A 38 -7.93 -6.58 14.87
N SER A 39 -7.31 -6.72 13.70
CA SER A 39 -7.82 -6.14 12.46
C SER A 39 -7.55 -6.98 11.23
N ASN A 40 -8.41 -6.80 10.22
CA ASN A 40 -8.26 -7.40 8.92
C ASN A 40 -8.74 -6.45 7.81
N CYS A 41 -8.84 -6.97 6.59
CA CYS A 41 -9.27 -6.22 5.40
C CYS A 41 -10.66 -5.55 5.55
N ASN A 42 -11.52 -6.06 6.43
CA ASN A 42 -12.88 -5.58 6.64
C ASN A 42 -12.99 -4.59 7.82
N THR A 43 -11.95 -4.46 8.66
CA THR A 43 -11.98 -3.54 9.80
C THR A 43 -12.10 -2.09 9.30
N ALA A 44 -13.03 -1.35 9.91
CA ALA A 44 -13.28 0.07 9.68
C ALA A 44 -12.77 0.90 10.87
N GLY A 45 -12.66 2.22 10.70
CA GLY A 45 -12.16 3.09 11.77
C GLY A 45 -10.67 2.87 12.08
N VAL A 46 -9.85 2.63 11.06
CA VAL A 46 -8.45 2.24 11.22
C VAL A 46 -7.48 3.35 10.83
N ILE A 47 -6.33 3.37 11.48
CA ILE A 47 -5.12 4.09 11.04
C ILE A 47 -4.24 3.07 10.32
N CYS A 48 -3.91 3.34 9.06
CA CYS A 48 -3.12 2.44 8.23
C CYS A 48 -1.73 2.99 7.94
N MET A 49 -0.77 2.09 7.72
CA MET A 49 0.57 2.42 7.24
C MET A 49 0.88 1.61 5.97
N ILE A 50 0.89 2.26 4.82
CA ILE A 50 1.24 1.63 3.53
C ILE A 50 2.72 1.88 3.29
N THR A 51 3.48 0.82 3.02
CA THR A 51 4.93 0.92 2.74
C THR A 51 5.22 0.51 1.30
N CYS A 52 5.79 1.44 0.54
CA CYS A 52 6.32 1.19 -0.80
C CYS A 52 7.55 0.28 -0.73
N PRO A 53 7.82 -0.56 -1.76
CA PRO A 53 9.11 -1.24 -1.90
C PRO A 53 10.32 -0.29 -1.84
N CYS A 54 10.13 0.95 -2.31
CA CYS A 54 11.06 2.07 -2.24
C CYS A 54 11.22 2.68 -0.83
N LYS A 55 10.63 2.07 0.21
CA LYS A 55 10.68 2.46 1.63
C LYS A 55 9.96 3.76 1.99
N LEU A 56 9.32 4.44 1.04
CA LEU A 56 8.36 5.50 1.35
C LEU A 56 7.16 4.93 2.11
N ARG A 57 6.71 5.65 3.15
CA ARG A 57 5.58 5.25 3.98
C ARG A 57 4.48 6.29 3.91
N TYR A 58 3.26 5.84 3.68
CA TYR A 58 2.04 6.65 3.78
C TYR A 58 1.30 6.25 5.07
N ILE A 59 0.90 7.24 5.86
CA ILE A 59 0.04 7.04 7.03
C ILE A 59 -1.30 7.74 6.75
N GLY A 60 -2.38 6.99 6.86
CA GLY A 60 -3.73 7.51 6.62
C GLY A 60 -4.73 6.98 7.64
N LYS A 61 -5.84 7.71 7.80
CA LYS A 61 -6.97 7.29 8.63
C LYS A 61 -8.19 7.06 7.75
N THR A 62 -9.03 6.07 8.09
CA THR A 62 -10.27 5.82 7.37
C THR A 62 -11.41 5.45 8.32
N LYS A 63 -12.57 6.08 8.13
CA LYS A 63 -13.83 5.63 8.76
C LYS A 63 -14.43 4.41 8.05
N ARG A 64 -14.01 4.12 6.82
CA ARG A 64 -14.48 3.01 6.00
C ARG A 64 -13.61 1.78 6.19
N ALA A 65 -14.11 0.62 5.78
CA ALA A 65 -13.34 -0.62 5.76
C ALA A 65 -12.02 -0.43 5.01
N LEU A 66 -10.94 -0.94 5.60
CA LEU A 66 -9.58 -0.82 5.08
C LEU A 66 -9.45 -1.23 3.61
N LYS A 67 -10.10 -2.32 3.19
CA LYS A 67 -10.07 -2.79 1.80
C LYS A 67 -10.49 -1.71 0.79
N LYS A 68 -11.41 -0.82 1.17
CA LYS A 68 -11.84 0.29 0.31
C LYS A 68 -10.72 1.31 0.13
N LEU A 69 -10.06 1.71 1.22
CA LEU A 69 -8.92 2.63 1.17
C LEU A 69 -7.79 2.09 0.30
N ILE A 70 -7.40 0.83 0.51
CA ILE A 70 -6.31 0.22 -0.27
C ILE A 70 -6.71 0.11 -1.75
N SER A 71 -7.93 -0.36 -2.04
CA SER A 71 -8.43 -0.44 -3.42
C SER A 71 -8.39 0.91 -4.15
N GLU A 72 -8.78 2.00 -3.48
CA GLU A 72 -8.75 3.35 -4.04
C GLU A 72 -7.32 3.84 -4.28
N HIS A 73 -6.43 3.64 -3.31
CA HIS A 73 -5.02 3.99 -3.44
C HIS A 73 -4.39 3.32 -4.66
N LEU A 74 -4.71 2.04 -4.88
CA LEU A 74 -4.21 1.28 -6.03
C LEU A 74 -4.84 1.69 -7.34
N SER A 75 -6.14 2.00 -7.32
CA SER A 75 -6.82 2.52 -8.51
C SER A 75 -6.21 3.85 -8.93
N CYS A 76 -5.88 4.71 -7.97
CA CYS A 76 -5.17 5.96 -8.20
C CYS A 76 -3.77 5.73 -8.80
N ILE A 77 -3.00 4.77 -8.30
CA ILE A 77 -1.68 4.42 -8.88
C ILE A 77 -1.82 3.90 -10.31
N LYS A 78 -2.82 3.05 -10.58
CA LYS A 78 -3.07 2.52 -11.93
C LYS A 78 -3.50 3.63 -12.90
N SER A 79 -4.36 4.54 -12.46
CA SER A 79 -4.83 5.64 -13.30
C SER A 79 -3.73 6.68 -13.54
N THR A 80 -2.90 7.01 -12.56
CA THR A 80 -1.74 7.90 -12.76
C THR A 80 -0.75 7.30 -13.73
N ASN A 81 -0.42 6.01 -13.63
CA ASN A 81 0.42 5.35 -14.64
C ASN A 81 -0.23 5.39 -16.04
N THR A 82 -1.56 5.24 -16.13
CA THR A 82 -2.26 5.33 -17.41
C THR A 82 -2.21 6.74 -18.01
N VAL A 83 -2.38 7.78 -17.19
CA VAL A 83 -2.30 9.19 -17.62
C VAL A 83 -0.86 9.55 -18.00
N MET A 84 0.13 9.16 -17.20
CA MET A 84 1.55 9.38 -17.50
C MET A 84 1.98 8.66 -18.78
N ASN A 85 1.52 7.42 -19.00
CA ASN A 85 1.80 6.66 -20.22
C ASN A 85 1.12 7.28 -21.46
N LYS A 86 -0.09 7.83 -21.32
CA LYS A 86 -0.79 8.58 -22.39
C LYS A 86 -0.09 9.90 -22.70
N MET A 87 0.39 10.61 -21.69
CA MET A 87 1.20 11.81 -21.87
C MET A 87 2.55 11.50 -22.55
N GLN A 88 3.16 10.35 -22.26
CA GLN A 88 4.38 9.90 -22.94
C GLN A 88 4.11 9.51 -24.41
N THR A 89 3.02 8.82 -24.72
CA THR A 89 2.68 8.45 -26.12
C THR A 89 2.30 9.66 -26.97
N GLN A 90 1.73 10.71 -26.39
CA GLN A 90 1.50 11.97 -27.11
C GLN A 90 2.79 12.78 -27.34
N ASN A 91 3.83 12.57 -26.53
CA ASN A 91 5.15 13.20 -26.71
C ASN A 91 6.12 12.38 -27.57
N LEU A 92 5.92 11.05 -27.70
CA LEU A 92 6.72 10.18 -28.57
C LEU A 92 6.44 10.38 -30.08
N ASN A 93 5.38 11.11 -30.45
CA ASN A 93 5.14 11.52 -31.84
C ASN A 93 5.87 12.83 -32.22
N ARG A 94 6.68 13.43 -31.34
CA ARG A 94 7.31 14.74 -31.59
C ARG A 94 8.83 14.78 -31.59
N THR A 95 9.55 13.78 -31.10
CA THR A 95 11.03 13.84 -31.10
C THR A 95 11.64 12.46 -31.26
N GLU A 96 12.21 12.22 -32.44
CA GLU A 96 13.31 11.28 -32.63
C GLU A 96 14.54 11.70 -31.82
N MET A 97 15.41 10.72 -31.55
CA MET A 97 16.82 10.85 -31.15
C MET A 97 17.08 11.33 -29.71
N GLU A 98 17.26 10.40 -28.76
CA GLU A 98 18.60 10.04 -28.25
C GLU A 98 18.52 9.04 -27.08
N THR A 99 19.46 8.12 -27.10
CA THR A 99 19.58 6.90 -26.30
C THR A 99 19.97 7.15 -24.84
N ASN A 100 19.45 6.33 -23.91
CA ASN A 100 20.23 5.29 -23.17
C ASN A 100 19.69 5.01 -21.73
N LYS A 101 19.05 3.84 -21.61
CA LYS A 101 18.92 2.90 -20.48
C LYS A 101 19.09 3.42 -19.04
N ASN A 102 18.04 3.20 -18.23
CA ASN A 102 18.20 2.32 -17.07
C ASN A 102 16.90 1.59 -16.67
N LYS A 103 16.93 0.25 -16.68
CA LYS A 103 15.85 -0.64 -16.25
C LYS A 103 15.76 -0.64 -14.72
N LYS A 104 14.55 -0.65 -14.13
CA LYS A 104 14.30 -1.50 -12.94
C LYS A 104 12.82 -1.80 -12.63
N SER A 105 12.48 -3.05 -12.96
CA SER A 105 11.61 -4.04 -12.29
C SER A 105 10.27 -3.65 -11.66
N GLU A 106 9.25 -4.37 -12.11
CA GLU A 106 7.83 -4.41 -11.74
C GLU A 106 7.58 -4.78 -10.26
N PRO A 107 6.79 -4.01 -9.47
CA PRO A 107 6.66 -4.25 -8.04
C PRO A 107 5.44 -5.12 -7.68
N THR A 108 5.71 -6.30 -7.13
CA THR A 108 4.75 -7.09 -6.34
C THR A 108 4.76 -6.59 -4.89
N TRP A 109 3.75 -5.82 -4.46
CA TRP A 109 3.71 -5.18 -3.13
C TRP A 109 3.04 -6.07 -2.05
N LYS A 110 3.41 -5.84 -0.77
CA LYS A 110 2.81 -6.34 0.47
C LYS A 110 2.60 -5.11 1.41
N THR A 111 1.61 -5.09 2.31
CA THR A 111 0.92 -4.01 3.10
C THR A 111 0.61 -4.40 4.57
N LEU A 112 1.24 -3.82 5.60
CA LEU A 112 0.90 -4.05 7.04
C LEU A 112 -0.23 -3.13 7.55
N LEU A 113 -1.06 -3.55 8.51
CA LEU A 113 -2.24 -2.79 9.05
C LEU A 113 -2.14 -2.50 10.55
N PHE A 114 -2.83 -1.44 11.02
CA PHE A 114 -3.00 -1.06 12.44
C PHE A 114 -4.44 -0.68 12.76
N THR A 115 -4.78 -0.72 14.05
CA THR A 115 -6.04 -0.22 14.66
C THR A 115 -5.70 0.80 15.74
N SER A 116 -6.53 1.84 15.85
CA SER A 116 -6.50 2.85 16.92
C SER A 116 -6.89 2.25 18.26
#